data_AF-A0A4R1X6K0-F1
#
_entry.id   AF-A0A4R1X6K0-F1
#
_cell.length_a   1.000
_cell.length_b   1.000
_cell.length_c   1.000
_cell.angle_alpha   90.00
_cell.angle_beta   90.00
_cell.angle_gamma   90.00
#
_symmetry.space_group_name_H-M   'P 1'
#
loop_
_entity.id
_entity.type
_entity.pdbx_description
1 polymer ?
#
loop_
_entity_poly.entity_id
_entity_poly.type
_entity_poly.pdbx_seq_one_letter_code
_entity_poly.pdbx_strand_id
1 'polypeptide(L)' 'MTDTKNMMQSMASALDDVLNEKGKPKKNGFVLLVFPFDGAEGQRTNYVSNGQRQDIVVALKEIIARFEGQPQQSGRA' A
#
# COMPACT_ATOMS: atom_id res chain seq x y z
N MET A 1 14.77 14.65 6.52
CA MET A 1 13.87 13.54 6.89
C MET A 1 12.39 13.97 7.03
N THR A 2 12.06 15.26 6.96
CA THR A 2 10.68 15.78 7.01
C THR A 2 9.92 15.63 5.69
N ASP A 3 10.64 15.56 4.57
CA ASP A 3 10.05 15.60 3.21
C ASP A 3 9.27 14.35 2.84
N THR A 4 9.79 13.16 3.18
CA THR A 4 9.14 11.88 2.83
C THR A 4 7.78 11.72 3.51
N LYS A 5 7.66 12.11 4.78
CA LYS A 5 6.41 12.01 5.52
C LYS A 5 5.33 12.94 4.94
N ASN A 6 5.71 14.19 4.64
CA ASN A 6 4.79 15.16 4.06
C ASN A 6 4.36 14.74 2.64
N MET A 7 5.29 14.25 1.84
CA MET A 7 5.00 13.70 0.51
C MET A 7 4.03 12.52 0.59
N MET A 8 4.28 11.54 1.47
CA MET A 8 3.40 10.38 1.65
C MET A 8 2.01 10.78 2.13
N GLN A 9 1.90 11.78 3.02
CA GLN A 9 0.60 12.28 3.47
C GLN A 9 -0.17 12.97 2.33
N SER A 10 0.50 13.76 1.49
CA SER A 10 -0.11 14.38 0.32
C SER A 10 -0.58 13.33 -0.69
N MET A 11 0.21 12.29 -0.94
CA MET A 11 -0.19 11.16 -1.79
C MET A 11 -1.41 10.44 -1.22
N ALA A 12 -1.43 10.17 0.08
CA ALA A 12 -2.57 9.54 0.73
C ALA A 12 -3.84 10.40 0.62
N SER A 13 -3.73 11.72 0.77
CA SER A 13 -4.89 12.61 0.59
C SER A 13 -5.42 12.58 -0.84
N ALA A 14 -4.52 12.59 -1.84
CA ALA A 14 -4.92 12.52 -3.24
C ALA A 14 -5.59 11.18 -3.59
N LEU A 15 -5.06 10.07 -3.07
CA LEU A 15 -5.66 8.74 -3.25
C LEU A 15 -7.03 8.65 -2.58
N ASP A 16 -7.18 9.21 -1.37
CA ASP A 16 -8.46 9.21 -0.68
C ASP A 16 -9.51 10.02 -1.45
N ASP A 17 -9.14 11.18 -2.01
CA ASP A 17 -10.03 12.01 -2.82
C ASP A 17 -10.48 11.32 -4.13
N VAL A 18 -9.62 10.48 -4.72
CA VAL A 18 -9.94 9.71 -5.93
C VAL A 18 -10.80 8.49 -5.62
N LEU A 19 -10.49 7.78 -4.53
CA LEU A 19 -11.11 6.50 -4.20
C LEU A 19 -12.37 6.64 -3.33
N ASN A 20 -12.50 7.75 -2.60
CA ASN A 20 -13.58 7.99 -1.65
C ASN A 20 -14.22 9.36 -1.89
N GLU A 21 -15.56 9.39 -1.94
CA GLU A 21 -16.31 10.63 -2.14
C GLU A 21 -16.28 11.49 -0.86
N LYS A 22 -15.92 12.77 -1.00
CA LYS A 22 -15.88 13.72 0.12
C LYS A 22 -17.26 13.83 0.80
N GLY A 23 -17.26 13.79 2.12
CA GLY A 23 -18.47 13.94 2.93
C GLY A 23 -19.33 12.67 3.05
N LYS A 24 -18.93 11.55 2.45
CA LYS A 24 -19.60 10.25 2.61
C LYS A 24 -18.71 9.25 3.36
N PRO A 25 -19.28 8.19 3.94
CA PRO A 25 -18.48 7.09 4.47
C PRO A 25 -17.53 6.54 3.41
N LYS A 26 -16.27 6.29 3.80
CA LYS A 26 -15.25 5.73 2.91
C LYS A 26 -15.69 4.35 2.42
N LYS A 27 -15.66 4.15 1.10
CA LYS A 27 -16.00 2.87 0.47
C LYS A 27 -14.78 1.99 0.24
N ASN A 28 -13.62 2.60 0.07
CA ASN A 28 -12.38 1.93 -0.32
C ASN A 28 -11.27 2.20 0.70
N GLY A 29 -10.65 1.12 1.18
CA GLY A 29 -9.40 1.16 1.92
C GLY A 29 -8.21 1.05 0.97
N PHE A 30 -7.10 1.72 1.28
CA PHE A 30 -5.84 1.57 0.56
C PHE A 30 -4.64 1.60 1.51
N VAL A 31 -3.55 1.00 1.03
CA VAL A 31 -2.21 1.11 1.60
C VAL A 31 -1.23 1.43 0.48
N LEU A 32 -0.39 2.44 0.69
CA LEU A 32 0.73 2.79 -0.18
C LEU A 32 2.01 2.33 0.51
N LEU A 33 2.72 1.38 -0.11
CA LEU A 33 4.00 0.86 0.34
C LEU A 33 5.12 1.53 -0.45
N VAL A 34 6.15 2.02 0.23
CA VAL A 34 7.35 2.60 -0.36
C VAL A 34 8.56 1.89 0.21
N PHE A 35 9.25 1.15 -0.64
CA PHE A 35 10.46 0.40 -0.30
C PHE A 35 11.56 0.72 -1.32
N PRO A 36 12.84 0.74 -0.90
CA PRO A 36 13.96 0.89 -1.82
C PRO A 36 14.14 -0.38 -2.65
N PHE A 37 14.44 -0.25 -3.94
CA PHE A 37 14.76 -1.40 -4.80
C PHE A 37 16.10 -2.06 -4.43
N ASP A 38 17.07 -1.26 -4.02
CA ASP A 38 18.42 -1.71 -3.66
C ASP A 38 18.63 -1.78 -2.13
N GLY A 39 17.55 -1.94 -1.37
CA GLY A 39 17.63 -2.03 0.08
C GLY A 39 18.20 -3.35 0.56
N ALA A 40 18.94 -3.32 1.67
CA ALA A 40 19.34 -4.54 2.35
C ALA A 40 18.09 -5.31 2.82
N GLU A 41 18.17 -6.65 2.83
CA GLU A 41 17.11 -7.50 3.38
C GLU A 41 16.78 -7.07 4.82
N GLY A 42 15.49 -6.90 5.12
CA GLY A 42 15.03 -6.40 6.42
C GLY A 42 15.01 -4.88 6.57
N GLN A 43 15.37 -4.10 5.53
CA GLN A 43 15.17 -2.66 5.56
C GLN A 43 13.68 -2.31 5.68
N ARG A 44 13.37 -1.37 6.57
CA ARG A 44 12.00 -1.00 6.92
C ARG A 44 11.28 -0.38 5.72
N THR A 45 10.24 -1.06 5.24
CA THR A 45 9.28 -0.48 4.28
C THR A 45 8.50 0.64 4.95
N ASN A 46 8.45 1.81 4.33
CA ASN A 46 7.57 2.89 4.75
C ASN A 46 6.18 2.67 4.18
N TYR A 47 5.14 3.01 4.94
CA TYR A 47 3.78 2.93 4.43
C TYR A 47 2.88 4.04 4.96
N VAL A 48 1.82 4.33 4.20
CA VAL A 48 0.69 5.17 4.60
C VAL A 48 -0.60 4.52 4.14
N SER A 49 -1.69 4.70 4.90
CA SER A 49 -2.97 4.07 4.64
C SER A 49 -4.12 4.94 5.14
N ASN A 50 -5.32 4.72 4.62
CA ASN A 50 -6.55 5.36 5.10
C ASN A 50 -7.42 4.45 5.99
N GLY A 51 -7.03 3.18 6.18
CA GLY A 51 -7.71 2.18 6.98
C GLY A 51 -7.04 1.89 8.33
N GLN A 52 -7.68 1.06 9.16
CA GLN A 52 -7.11 0.61 10.42
C GLN A 52 -6.03 -0.45 10.17
N ARG A 53 -5.08 -0.57 11.11
CA ARG A 53 -3.97 -1.51 10.99
C ARG A 53 -4.44 -2.95 10.77
N GLN A 54 -5.51 -3.36 11.46
CA GLN A 54 -6.06 -4.71 11.39
C GLN A 54 -6.53 -5.05 9.98
N ASP A 55 -7.30 -4.15 9.35
CA ASP A 55 -7.81 -4.34 7.98
C ASP A 55 -6.67 -4.43 6.97
N ILE A 56 -5.64 -3.59 7.13
CA ILE A 56 -4.44 -3.60 6.28
C ILE A 56 -3.70 -4.93 6.41
N VAL A 57 -3.53 -5.44 7.63
CA VAL A 57 -2.87 -6.73 7.86
C VAL A 57 -3.62 -7.86 7.17
N VAL A 58 -4.96 -7.85 7.21
CA VAL A 58 -5.79 -8.82 6.49
C VAL A 58 -5.57 -8.71 4.98
N ALA A 59 -5.70 -7.51 4.42
CA ALA A 59 -5.50 -7.27 2.98
C ALA A 59 -4.09 -7.66 2.50
N LEU A 60 -3.05 -7.40 3.30
CA LEU A 60 -1.68 -7.79 2.98
C LEU A 60 -1.49 -9.31 3.03
N LYS A 61 -2.14 -10.03 3.95
CA LYS A 61 -2.10 -11.49 3.96
C LYS A 61 -2.80 -12.08 2.74
N GLU A 62 -3.93 -11.51 2.34
CA GLU A 62 -4.66 -11.94 1.14
C GLU A 62 -3.82 -11.73 -0.14
N ILE A 63 -3.15 -10.59 -0.28
CA ILE A 63 -2.31 -10.34 -1.47
C ILE A 63 -1.08 -11.25 -1.50
N ILE A 64 -0.45 -11.52 -0.34
CA ILE A 64 0.67 -12.46 -0.24
C ILE A 64 0.20 -13.86 -0.65
N ALA A 65 -0.90 -14.36 -0.08
CA ALA A 65 -1.46 -15.65 -0.45
C ALA A 65 -1.80 -15.73 -1.94
N ARG A 66 -2.29 -14.64 -2.54
CA ARG A 66 -2.53 -14.56 -3.98
C ARG A 66 -1.23 -14.64 -4.80
N PHE A 67 -0.16 -13.97 -4.38
CA PHE A 67 1.14 -14.02 -5.05
C PHE A 67 1.80 -15.39 -4.93
N GLU A 68 1.71 -16.02 -3.76
CA GLU A 68 2.26 -17.37 -3.53
C GLU A 68 1.45 -18.46 -4.23
N GLY A 69 0.13 -18.26 -4.38
CA GLY A 69 -0.78 -19.18 -5.07
C GLY A 69 -0.85 -18.98 -6.60
N GLN A 70 -0.35 -17.87 -7.14
CA GLN A 70 -0.17 -17.72 -8.59
C GLN A 70 1.15 -18.38 -9.00
N PRO A 71 1.16 -19.46 -9.81
CA PRO A 71 2.40 -19.97 -10.36
C PRO A 71 3.06 -18.83 -11.14
N GLN A 72 4.32 -18.56 -10.82
CA GLN A 72 5.08 -17.49 -11.43
C GLN A 72 5.16 -17.75 -12.94
N GLN A 73 4.26 -17.12 -13.70
CA GLN A 73 4.21 -17.29 -15.14
C GLN A 73 5.31 -16.41 -15.75
N SER A 74 6.54 -16.87 -15.61
CA SER A 74 7.70 -16.39 -16.38
C SER A 74 7.61 -16.96 -17.81
N GLY A 75 6.56 -16.57 -18.54
CA GLY A 75 6.49 -16.77 -19.98
C GLY A 75 7.31 -15.71 -20.69
N ARG A 76 8.53 -16.05 -21.12
CA ARG A 76 9.16 -15.33 -22.24
C ARG A 76 8.45 -15.80 -23.52
N ALA A 77 7.77 -14.89 -24.20
CA ALA A 77 7.43 -15.04 -25.62
C ALA A 77 8.64 -14.62 -26.47
#